data_AF-A0AAW4YCV0-F1
#
_entry.id   AF-A0AAW4YCV0-F1
#
_cell.length_a   1.000
_cell.length_b   1.000
_cell.length_c   1.000
_cell.angle_alpha   90.00
_cell.angle_beta   90.00
_cell.angle_gamma   90.00
#
_symmetry.space_group_name_H-M   'P 1'
#
loop_
_entity.id
_entity.type
_entity.pdbx_description
1 polymer ?
#
loop_
_entity_poly.entity_id
_entity_poly.type
_entity_poly.pdbx_seq_one_letter_code
_entity_poly.pdbx_strand_id
1 'polypeptide(L)' 'THFIEEITGNFTKILLLKDGESVQQGLIDDILTSENMSYFFRKKVAVQRWNNRFSMAMLE' A
#
# COMPACT_ATOMS: atom_id res chain seq x y z
N THR A 1 -6.67 -6.05 4.80
CA THR A 1 -6.36 -7.22 3.97
C THR A 1 -4.86 -7.22 3.65
N HIS A 2 -4.31 -8.33 3.15
CA HIS A 2 -2.89 -8.45 2.77
C HIS A 2 -2.65 -8.22 1.27
N PHE A 3 -3.70 -8.12 0.46
CA PHE A 3 -3.62 -7.75 -0.96
C PHE A 3 -4.22 -6.36 -1.19
N ILE A 4 -3.41 -5.45 -1.74
CA ILE A 4 -3.87 -4.09 -2.02
C ILE A 4 -4.85 -4.04 -3.20
N GLU A 5 -4.86 -5.09 -4.01
CA GLU A 5 -5.74 -5.28 -5.16
C GLU A 5 -7.22 -5.30 -4.73
N GLU A 6 -7.53 -5.76 -3.52
CA GLU A 6 -8.91 -5.79 -2.99
C GLU A 6 -9.46 -4.39 -2.65
N ILE A 7 -8.60 -3.38 -2.58
CA ILE A 7 -8.99 -2.01 -2.25
C ILE A 7 -9.73 -1.40 -3.44
N THR A 8 -10.99 -1.03 -3.23
CA THR A 8 -11.82 -0.32 -4.21
C THR A 8 -11.76 1.19 -3.99
N GLY A 9 -12.23 1.98 -4.98
CA GLY A 9 -12.24 3.44 -4.91
C GLY A 9 -13.06 4.06 -3.77
N ASN A 10 -13.86 3.27 -3.05
CA ASN A 10 -14.68 3.74 -1.93
C ASN A 10 -13.89 3.81 -0.62
N PHE A 11 -12.73 3.14 -0.54
CA PHE A 11 -11.85 3.20 0.62
C PHE A 11 -10.86 4.36 0.45
N THR A 12 -10.89 5.32 1.37
CA THR A 12 -10.07 6.54 1.31
C THR A 12 -8.99 6.60 2.38
N LYS A 13 -9.02 5.72 3.37
CA LYS A 13 -8.07 5.68 4.50
C LYS A 13 -7.51 4.28 4.69
N ILE A 14 -6.27 4.19 5.17
CA ILE A 14 -5.56 2.93 5.43
C ILE A 14 -4.73 3.03 6.71
N LEU A 15 -4.50 1.87 7.32
CA LEU A 15 -3.51 1.65 8.38
C LEU A 15 -2.62 0.49 7.95
N LEU A 16 -1.30 0.72 7.96
CA LEU A 16 -0.28 -0.31 7.76
C LEU A 16 0.14 -0.86 9.12
N LEU A 17 -0.08 -2.16 9.33
CA LEU A 17 0.25 -2.85 10.57
C LEU A 17 1.41 -3.83 10.34
N LYS A 18 2.44 -3.77 11.19
CA LYS A 18 3.58 -4.69 11.15
C LYS A 18 4.02 -5.01 12.56
N ASP A 19 4.24 -6.29 12.84
CA ASP A 19 4.74 -6.76 14.15
C ASP A 19 3.89 -6.28 15.34
N GLY A 20 2.57 -6.10 15.13
CA GLY A 20 1.64 -5.61 16.15
C GLY A 20 1.57 -4.08 16.30
N GLU A 21 2.37 -3.33 15.54
CA GLU A 21 2.45 -1.87 15.62
C GLU A 21 1.90 -1.17 14.37
N SER A 22 1.32 0.02 14.57
CA SER A 22 0.91 0.91 13.48
C SER A 22 2.14 1.60 12.91
N VAL A 23 2.56 1.18 11.71
CA VAL A 23 3.73 1.76 11.02
C VAL A 23 3.37 3.10 10.38
N GLN A 24 2.19 3.17 9.75
CA GLN A 24 1.70 4.38 9.10
C GLN A 24 0.17 4.32 8.95
N GLN A 25 -0.50 5.47 9.01
CA GLN A 25 -1.95 5.57 8.84
C GLN A 25 -2.35 6.95 8.30
N GLY A 26 -3.39 7.01 7.47
CA GLY A 26 -3.71 8.23 6.73
C GLY A 26 -4.57 8.00 5.49
N LEU A 27 -4.52 8.96 4.57
CA LEU A 27 -5.18 8.85 3.26
C LEU A 27 -4.49 7.78 2.42
N ILE A 28 -5.28 7.00 1.70
CA ILE A 28 -4.78 5.86 0.91
C ILE A 28 -3.77 6.30 -0.15
N ASP A 29 -4.01 7.42 -0.81
CA ASP A 29 -3.16 7.92 -1.89
C ASP A 29 -1.81 8.45 -1.40
N ASP A 30 -1.74 8.90 -0.13
CA ASP A 30 -0.50 9.34 0.48
C ASP A 30 0.34 8.17 1.02
N ILE A 31 -0.34 7.05 1.37
CA ILE A 31 0.31 5.88 1.98
C ILE A 31 0.70 4.82 0.96
N LEU A 32 -0.18 4.46 0.02
CA LEU A 32 0.08 3.39 -0.96
C LEU A 32 0.95 3.87 -2.12
N THR A 33 2.20 4.22 -1.80
CA THR A 33 3.24 4.62 -2.75
C THR A 33 4.33 3.56 -2.84
N SER A 34 5.06 3.53 -3.96
CA SER A 34 6.20 2.61 -4.13
C SER A 34 7.25 2.77 -3.02
N GLU A 35 7.49 4.00 -2.56
CA GLU A 35 8.44 4.32 -1.48
C GLU A 35 8.00 3.72 -0.14
N ASN A 36 6.79 4.06 0.31
CA ASN A 36 6.27 3.59 1.60
C ASN A 36 6.13 2.08 1.63
N MET A 37 5.61 1.48 0.55
CA MET A 37 5.46 0.03 0.49
C MET A 37 6.81 -0.68 0.40
N SER A 38 7.81 -0.10 -0.28
CA SER A 38 9.16 -0.66 -0.29
C SER A 38 9.79 -0.64 1.10
N TYR A 39 9.62 0.46 1.84
CA TYR A 39 10.05 0.57 3.23
C TYR A 39 9.34 -0.46 4.13
N PHE A 40 8.01 -0.56 4.00
CA PHE A 40 7.18 -1.48 4.78
C PHE A 40 7.60 -2.95 4.59
N PHE A 41 7.78 -3.38 3.34
CA PHE A 41 8.18 -4.76 3.01
C PHE A 41 9.68 -5.04 3.10
N ARG A 42 10.52 -4.00 3.27
CA ARG A 42 11.99 -4.08 3.19
C ARG A 42 12.47 -4.75 1.89
N LYS A 43 11.77 -4.47 0.79
CA LYS A 43 12.04 -4.97 -0.56
C LYS A 43 11.61 -3.90 -1.56
N LYS A 44 12.29 -3.81 -2.71
CA LYS A 44 11.86 -2.88 -3.75
C LYS A 44 10.55 -3.35 -4.37
N VAL A 45 9.55 -2.48 -4.38
CA VAL A 45 8.26 -2.72 -5.02
C VAL A 45 7.83 -1.50 -5.81
N ALA A 46 7.07 -1.72 -6.87
CA ALA A 46 6.35 -0.67 -7.59
C ALA A 46 4.86 -0.77 -7.24
N VAL A 47 4.25 0.35 -6.88
CA VAL A 47 2.81 0.49 -6.69
C VAL A 47 2.25 1.34 -7.81
N GLN A 48 1.14 0.91 -8.39
CA GLN A 48 0.40 1.67 -9.38
C GLN A 48 -1.07 1.74 -8.99
N ARG A 49 -1.70 2.89 -9.26
CA ARG A 49 -3.15 3.05 -9.24
C ARG A 49 -3.66 3.18 -10.67
N TRP A 50 -4.55 2.28 -11.06
CA TRP A 50 -5.17 2.28 -12.39
C TRP A 50 -6.63 1.85 -12.28
N ASN A 51 -7.54 2.54 -12.99
CA ASN A 51 -8.99 2.29 -12.91
C ASN A 51 -9.53 2.19 -11.48
N ASN A 52 -9.10 3.10 -10.59
CA ASN A 52 -9.48 3.14 -9.18
C ASN A 52 -9.13 1.87 -8.37
N ARG A 53 -8.14 1.10 -8.82
CA ARG A 53 -7.59 -0.07 -8.14
C ARG A 53 -6.09 0.06 -7.99
N PHE A 54 -5.55 -0.55 -6.95
CA PHE A 54 -4.12 -0.63 -6.72
C PHE A 54 -3.58 -1.97 -7.22
N SER A 55 -2.34 -1.96 -7.70
CA SER A 55 -1.55 -3.15 -8.01
C SER A 55 -0.13 -2.96 -7.53
N MET A 56 0.51 -4.03 -7.08
CA MET A 56 1.90 -3.99 -6.65
C MET A 56 2.72 -5.08 -7.33
N ALA A 57 3.89 -4.69 -7.83
CA ALA A 57 4.86 -5.62 -8.41
C ALA A 57 6.15 -5.58 -7.59
N MET A 58 6.73 -6.76 -7.36
CA MET A 58 8.08 -6.87 -6.83
C MET A 58 9.08 -6.44 -7.91
N LEU A 59 10.05 -5.63 -7.53
CA LEU A 59 11.19 -5.29 -8.39
C LEU A 59 12.38 -6.14 -7.98
N GLU A 60 13.25 -6.44 -8.95
CA GLU A 60 14.54 -7.11 -8.69
C GLU A 60 15.45 -6.28 -7.77
#